data_AF-A0A2S4XUZ2-F1
#
_entry.id   AF-A0A2S4XUZ2-F1
#
_cell.length_a   1.000
_cell.length_b   1.000
_cell.length_c   1.000
_cell.angle_alpha   90.00
_cell.angle_beta   90.00
_cell.angle_gamma   90.00
#
_symmetry.space_group_name_H-M   'P 1'
#
loop_
_entity.id
_entity.type
_entity.pdbx_description
1 polymer ?
#
loop_
_entity_poly.entity_id
_entity_poly.type
_entity_poly.pdbx_seq_one_letter_code
_entity_poly.pdbx_strand_id
1 'polypeptide(L)'
;MSTPLSTPAIPALDPGPPGIVARAQYWFACLFVTGWTGVLCAGLALQFVRGEQPCPLCVVQRMFIVLALLGAAHIVRQGLRGAVPRRDYLMGWGLALLGCTAGSVAAGRQALLYLLHGERPGASAGAAYGSTVHGLPADAWTWLFFQASVLAIGAVLVTSHLTTGRRIPTQGAHRTAGLGALFLAGAVIALSTGVLLLQAGLHAVLPGPSAHYPLLHGLGLLR
;
A
#
# COMPACT_ATOMS: atom_id res chain seq x y z
N MET A 1 0.80 -23.95 46.86
CA MET A 1 2.02 -23.24 46.45
C MET A 1 1.92 -22.93 44.96
N SER A 2 1.42 -21.74 44.62
CA SER A 2 1.23 -21.27 43.25
C SER A 2 2.29 -20.21 42.95
N THR A 3 3.27 -20.58 42.13
CA THR A 3 4.32 -19.70 41.60
C THR A 3 3.69 -18.60 40.74
N PRO A 4 3.88 -17.30 41.03
CA PRO A 4 3.42 -16.26 40.13
C PRO A 4 4.28 -16.26 38.86
N LEU A 5 3.60 -16.33 37.72
CA LEU A 5 4.18 -16.18 36.38
C LEU A 5 4.90 -14.83 36.28
N SER A 6 6.22 -14.88 36.20
CA SER A 6 7.09 -13.75 35.90
C SER A 6 6.71 -13.21 34.52
N THR A 7 6.09 -12.03 34.51
CA THR A 7 5.87 -11.25 33.28
C THR A 7 7.25 -10.93 32.71
N PRO A 8 7.55 -11.25 31.44
CA PRO A 8 8.84 -10.91 30.86
C PRO A 8 9.01 -9.39 30.89
N ALA A 9 9.96 -8.93 31.70
CA ALA A 9 10.31 -7.53 31.83
C ALA A 9 10.69 -6.99 30.46
N ILE A 10 9.93 -6.01 29.97
CA ILE A 10 10.31 -5.23 28.78
C ILE A 10 11.66 -4.58 29.11
N PRO A 11 12.72 -4.81 28.32
CA PRO A 11 14.03 -4.24 28.57
C PRO A 11 13.93 -2.71 28.73
N ALA A 12 14.69 -2.18 29.70
CA ALA A 12 14.69 -0.75 30.01
C ALA A 12 14.91 0.10 28.75
N LEU A 13 14.00 1.05 28.52
CA LEU A 13 14.09 2.02 27.46
C LEU A 13 15.22 3.02 27.77
N ASP A 14 16.35 2.95 27.06
CA ASP A 14 17.43 3.94 27.21
C ASP A 14 16.94 5.36 26.94
N PRO A 15 17.27 6.37 27.78
CA PRO A 15 16.89 7.76 27.56
C PRO A 15 17.68 8.39 26.39
N GLY A 16 17.38 7.97 25.16
CA GLY A 16 17.89 8.56 23.91
C GLY A 16 17.12 9.83 23.45
N PRO A 17 17.53 10.47 22.33
CA PRO A 17 17.21 11.84 21.89
C PRO A 17 15.69 12.17 21.80
N PRO A 18 15.27 13.44 21.63
CA PRO A 18 13.94 13.90 22.00
C PRO A 18 12.84 13.08 21.30
N GLY A 19 11.77 12.76 22.03
CA GLY A 19 10.63 11.99 21.53
C GLY A 19 9.96 12.55 20.26
N ILE A 20 10.41 13.71 19.78
CA ILE A 20 10.10 14.32 18.48
C ILE A 20 10.44 13.37 17.32
N VAL A 21 11.59 12.69 17.32
CA VAL A 21 11.98 11.81 16.19
C VAL A 21 11.06 10.59 16.11
N ALA A 22 10.74 9.98 17.26
CA ALA A 22 9.79 8.87 17.35
C ALA A 22 8.37 9.28 16.93
N ARG A 23 7.93 10.49 17.32
CA ARG A 23 6.65 11.05 16.87
C ARG A 23 6.64 11.32 15.37
N ALA A 24 7.71 11.89 14.82
CA ALA A 24 7.85 12.18 13.40
C ALA A 24 7.76 10.91 12.55
N GLN A 25 8.44 9.83 12.97
CA GLN A 25 8.35 8.56 12.27
C GLN A 25 6.97 7.89 12.38
N TYR A 26 6.27 8.02 13.51
CA TYR A 26 4.90 7.53 13.63
C TYR A 26 3.94 8.29 12.70
N TRP A 27 4.06 9.62 12.64
CA TRP A 27 3.32 10.44 11.69
C TRP A 27 3.65 10.10 10.25
N PHE A 28 4.93 9.87 9.95
CA PHE A 28 5.35 9.41 8.63
C PHE A 28 4.69 8.07 8.26
N ALA A 29 4.64 7.10 9.17
CA ALA A 29 3.95 5.84 8.92
C ALA A 29 2.44 6.04 8.67
N CYS A 30 1.78 6.93 9.42
CA CYS A 30 0.37 7.26 9.20
C CYS A 30 0.17 7.92 7.82
N LEU A 31 0.99 8.91 7.48
CA LEU A 31 0.96 9.61 6.19
C LEU A 31 1.23 8.66 5.02
N PHE A 32 2.17 7.75 5.19
CA PHE A 32 2.51 6.73 4.20
C PHE A 32 1.31 5.81 3.94
N VAL A 33 0.65 5.33 4.99
CA VAL A 33 -0.57 4.51 4.88
C VAL A 33 -1.67 5.28 4.19
N THR A 34 -1.96 6.51 4.62
CA THR A 34 -3.03 7.33 4.02
C THR A 34 -2.72 7.72 2.57
N GLY A 35 -1.45 8.00 2.25
CA GLY A 35 -1.01 8.37 0.91
C GLY A 35 -1.21 7.24 -0.09
N TRP A 36 -0.70 6.04 0.24
CA TRP A 36 -0.91 4.85 -0.61
C TRP A 36 -2.37 4.41 -0.70
N THR A 37 -3.13 4.60 0.38
CA THR A 37 -4.58 4.38 0.35
C THR A 37 -5.27 5.36 -0.61
N GLY A 38 -4.85 6.62 -0.63
CA GLY A 38 -5.31 7.62 -1.60
C GLY A 38 -4.99 7.23 -3.05
N VAL A 39 -3.80 6.68 -3.30
CA VAL A 39 -3.42 6.17 -4.64
C VAL A 39 -4.32 5.01 -5.07
N LEU A 40 -4.65 4.08 -4.17
CA LEU A 40 -5.62 3.01 -4.47
C LEU A 40 -7.01 3.57 -4.77
N CYS A 41 -7.49 4.53 -3.97
CA CYS A 41 -8.76 5.21 -4.22
C CYS A 41 -8.79 5.90 -5.58
N ALA A 42 -7.70 6.60 -5.97
CA ALA A 42 -7.60 7.24 -7.27
C ALA A 42 -7.67 6.21 -8.41
N GLY A 43 -6.98 5.07 -8.26
CA GLY A 43 -7.05 3.96 -9.22
C GLY A 43 -8.46 3.37 -9.36
N LEU A 44 -9.18 3.19 -8.25
CA LEU A 44 -10.57 2.74 -8.26
C LEU A 44 -11.51 3.78 -8.87
N ALA A 45 -11.32 5.06 -8.52
CA ALA A 45 -12.11 6.15 -9.08
C ALA A 45 -11.96 6.23 -10.60
N LEU A 46 -10.74 6.12 -11.12
CA LEU A 46 -10.50 6.07 -12.56
C LEU A 46 -11.23 4.88 -13.22
N GLN A 47 -11.20 3.71 -12.59
CA GLN A 47 -11.86 2.51 -13.10
C GLN A 47 -13.39 2.67 -13.17
N PHE A 48 -14.02 3.21 -12.14
CA PHE A 48 -15.48 3.37 -12.09
C PHE A 48 -16.00 4.60 -12.85
N VAL A 49 -15.25 5.70 -12.82
CA VAL A 49 -15.66 6.96 -13.48
C VAL A 49 -15.40 6.92 -14.98
N ARG A 50 -14.26 6.35 -15.42
CA ARG A 50 -13.92 6.27 -16.85
C ARG A 50 -14.36 4.97 -17.51
N GLY A 51 -14.83 3.98 -16.75
CA GLY A 51 -15.26 2.68 -17.27
C GLY A 51 -14.13 1.91 -17.99
N GLU A 52 -12.87 2.29 -17.78
CA GLU A 52 -11.72 1.63 -18.39
C GLU A 52 -11.54 0.24 -17.77
N GLN A 53 -11.37 -0.77 -18.63
CA GLN A 53 -11.11 -2.13 -18.16
C GLN A 53 -9.75 -2.19 -17.44
N PRO A 54 -9.61 -2.99 -16.37
CA PRO A 54 -8.36 -3.08 -15.62
C PRO A 54 -7.29 -3.74 -16.49
N CYS A 55 -6.19 -3.01 -16.73
CA CYS A 55 -5.03 -3.61 -17.38
C CYS A 55 -4.40 -4.66 -16.44
N PRO A 56 -3.90 -5.81 -16.95
CA PRO A 56 -3.38 -6.88 -16.11
C PRO A 56 -2.17 -6.43 -15.28
N LEU A 57 -1.35 -5.50 -15.79
CA LEU A 57 -0.22 -4.95 -15.04
C LEU A 57 -0.67 -4.02 -13.90
N CYS A 58 -1.75 -3.27 -14.11
CA CYS A 58 -2.35 -2.37 -13.12
C CYS A 58 -2.85 -3.16 -11.90
N VAL A 59 -3.37 -4.38 -12.12
CA VAL A 59 -3.78 -5.28 -11.04
C VAL A 59 -2.58 -5.72 -10.21
N VAL A 60 -1.50 -6.16 -10.87
CA VAL A 60 -0.25 -6.55 -10.19
C VAL A 60 0.32 -5.38 -9.40
N GLN A 61 0.28 -4.16 -9.96
CA GLN A 61 0.71 -2.95 -9.28
C GLN A 61 -0.11 -2.69 -7.99
N ARG A 62 -1.43 -2.85 -8.03
CA ARG A 62 -2.28 -2.73 -6.83
C ARG A 62 -1.89 -3.76 -5.76
N MET A 63 -1.56 -5.00 -6.13
CA MET A 63 -1.13 -6.02 -5.18
C MET A 63 0.17 -5.61 -4.45
N PHE A 64 1.12 -5.00 -5.15
CA PHE A 64 2.34 -4.48 -4.54
C PHE A 64 2.09 -3.28 -3.62
N ILE A 65 1.14 -2.40 -3.96
CA ILE A 65 0.69 -1.32 -3.07
C ILE A 65 0.06 -1.89 -1.80
N VAL A 66 -0.79 -2.93 -1.92
CA VAL A 66 -1.38 -3.62 -0.77
C VAL A 66 -0.29 -4.22 0.11
N LEU A 67 0.71 -4.88 -0.48
CA LEU A 67 1.86 -5.41 0.24
C LEU A 67 2.61 -4.31 1.01
N ALA A 68 2.82 -3.15 0.37
CA ALA A 68 3.46 -2.01 1.00
C ALA A 68 2.63 -1.42 2.16
N LEU A 69 1.31 -1.34 1.98
CA LEU A 69 0.35 -0.94 3.00
C LEU A 69 0.35 -1.89 4.19
N LEU A 70 0.41 -3.21 3.97
CA LEU A 70 0.46 -4.19 5.06
C LEU A 70 1.71 -4.01 5.93
N GLY A 71 2.86 -3.74 5.32
CA GLY A 71 4.11 -3.44 6.03
C GLY A 71 3.99 -2.20 6.92
N ALA A 72 3.49 -1.10 6.37
CA ALA A 72 3.30 0.15 7.12
C ALA A 72 2.19 0.06 8.17
N ALA A 73 1.08 -0.61 7.86
CA ALA A 73 -0.04 -0.86 8.77
C ALA A 73 0.41 -1.71 9.97
N HIS A 74 1.30 -2.68 9.76
CA HIS A 74 1.89 -3.44 10.86
C HIS A 74 2.61 -2.51 11.86
N ILE A 75 3.40 -1.56 11.37
CA ILE A 75 4.10 -0.58 12.22
C ILE A 75 3.13 0.30 12.99
N VAL A 76 2.11 0.84 12.32
CA VAL A 76 1.08 1.67 12.98
C VAL A 76 0.36 0.87 14.07
N ARG A 77 0.02 -0.40 13.82
CA ARG A 77 -0.62 -1.27 14.81
C ARG A 77 0.27 -1.54 16.02
N GLN A 78 1.56 -1.78 15.82
CA GLN A 78 2.48 -1.95 16.95
C GLN A 78 2.71 -0.64 17.70
N GLY A 79 2.70 0.50 16.99
CA GLY A 79 2.77 1.83 17.61
C GLY A 79 1.58 2.10 18.53
N LEU A 80 0.38 1.64 18.17
CA LEU A 80 -0.82 1.71 19.02
C LEU A 80 -0.71 0.86 20.29
N ARG A 81 0.15 -0.17 20.31
CA ARG A 81 0.42 -1.01 21.49
C ARG A 81 1.43 -0.37 22.46
N GLY A 82 1.95 0.82 22.14
CA GLY A 82 2.78 1.64 23.04
C GLY A 82 4.29 1.58 22.78
N ALA A 83 4.78 0.56 22.10
CA ALA A 83 6.18 0.47 21.67
C ALA A 83 6.29 -0.41 20.42
N VAL A 84 7.18 -0.01 19.51
CA VAL A 84 7.54 -0.83 18.35
C VAL A 84 8.89 -1.48 18.63
N PRO A 85 8.95 -2.81 18.82
CA PRO A 85 10.23 -3.49 18.98
C PRO A 85 11.02 -3.45 17.66
N ARG A 86 12.35 -3.43 17.75
CA ARG A 86 13.26 -3.33 16.58
C ARG A 86 12.91 -4.29 15.46
N ARG A 87 12.63 -5.54 15.82
CA ARG A 87 12.34 -6.63 14.89
C ARG A 87 11.07 -6.35 14.07
N ASP A 88 10.00 -5.89 14.74
CA ASP A 88 8.71 -5.62 14.09
C ASP A 88 8.81 -4.36 13.22
N TYR A 89 9.64 -3.40 13.63
CA TYR A 89 9.95 -2.19 12.87
C TYR A 89 10.69 -2.51 11.56
N LEU A 90 11.78 -3.28 11.65
CA LEU A 90 12.56 -3.72 10.48
C LEU A 90 11.72 -4.62 9.57
N MET A 91 10.92 -5.52 10.15
CA MET A 91 10.01 -6.38 9.38
C MET A 91 8.99 -5.52 8.61
N GLY A 92 8.32 -4.58 9.28
CA GLY A 92 7.30 -3.73 8.65
C GLY A 92 7.85 -2.88 7.51
N TRP A 93 8.97 -2.19 7.74
CA TRP A 93 9.60 -1.35 6.71
C TRP A 93 10.27 -2.18 5.60
N GLY A 94 10.81 -3.37 5.93
CA GLY A 94 11.34 -4.30 4.94
C GLY A 94 10.25 -4.81 4.00
N LEU A 95 9.09 -5.17 4.55
CA LEU A 95 7.91 -5.58 3.77
C LEU A 95 7.41 -4.43 2.89
N ALA A 96 7.37 -3.21 3.44
CA ALA A 96 7.02 -2.01 2.69
C ALA A 96 8.01 -1.73 1.55
N LEU A 97 9.31 -1.87 1.81
CA LEU A 97 10.36 -1.68 0.82
C LEU A 97 10.26 -2.70 -0.32
N LEU A 98 10.07 -3.98 -0.01
CA LEU A 98 9.88 -5.03 -1.02
C LEU A 98 8.65 -4.77 -1.89
N GLY A 99 7.53 -4.36 -1.29
CA GLY A 99 6.34 -3.95 -2.03
C GLY A 99 6.62 -2.77 -2.97
N CYS A 100 7.29 -1.74 -2.46
CA CYS A 100 7.61 -0.56 -3.27
C CYS A 100 8.61 -0.84 -4.39
N THR A 101 9.64 -1.65 -4.15
CA THR A 101 10.64 -1.97 -5.19
C THR A 101 10.07 -2.88 -6.26
N ALA A 102 9.33 -3.93 -5.89
CA ALA A 102 8.67 -4.80 -6.86
C ALA A 102 7.58 -4.04 -7.66
N GLY A 103 6.80 -3.19 -6.98
CA GLY A 103 5.84 -2.30 -7.62
C GLY A 103 6.48 -1.30 -8.57
N SER A 104 7.66 -0.77 -8.23
CA SER A 104 8.45 0.12 -9.10
C SER A 104 8.88 -0.56 -10.39
N VAL A 105 9.28 -1.84 -10.35
CA VAL A 105 9.64 -2.58 -11.57
C VAL A 105 8.42 -2.75 -12.49
N ALA A 106 7.26 -3.08 -11.93
CA ALA A 106 6.02 -3.22 -12.69
C ALA A 106 5.59 -1.89 -13.33
N ALA A 107 5.52 -0.81 -12.54
CA ALA A 107 5.16 0.51 -13.03
C ALA A 107 6.21 1.09 -14.01
N GLY A 108 7.50 0.83 -13.74
CA GLY A 108 8.61 1.25 -14.59
C GLY A 108 8.57 0.59 -15.96
N ARG A 109 8.15 -0.69 -16.04
CA ARG A 109 7.90 -1.35 -17.33
C ARG A 109 6.79 -0.65 -18.12
N GLN A 110 5.70 -0.23 -17.48
CA GLN A 110 4.61 0.51 -18.16
C GLN A 110 5.10 1.87 -18.66
N ALA A 111 5.82 2.60 -17.80
CA ALA A 111 6.38 3.90 -18.15
C ALA A 111 7.38 3.78 -19.33
N LEU A 112 8.22 2.75 -19.35
CA LEU A 112 9.17 2.51 -20.43
C LEU A 112 8.48 2.12 -21.75
N LEU A 113 7.47 1.25 -21.69
CA LEU A 113 6.70 0.87 -22.88
C LEU A 113 5.99 2.07 -23.51
N TYR A 114 5.54 3.02 -22.69
CA TYR A 114 4.98 4.28 -23.16
C TYR A 114 6.03 5.15 -23.86
N LEU A 115 7.21 5.33 -23.24
CA LEU A 115 8.31 6.13 -23.81
C LEU A 115 8.85 5.56 -25.12
N LEU A 116 8.96 4.23 -25.22
CA LEU A 116 9.54 3.56 -26.39
C LEU A 116 8.63 3.57 -27.61
N HIS A 117 7.32 3.40 -27.43
CA HIS A 117 6.43 3.24 -28.57
C HIS A 117 5.77 4.54 -29.02
N GLY A 118 5.79 5.62 -28.23
CA GLY A 118 5.14 6.91 -28.54
C GLY A 118 3.61 6.84 -28.62
N GLU A 119 3.08 5.67 -28.98
CA GLU A 119 1.71 5.19 -28.96
C GLU A 119 1.73 3.76 -28.40
N ARG A 120 0.70 3.39 -27.63
CA ARG A 120 0.69 2.14 -26.87
C ARG A 120 0.83 0.91 -27.79
N PRO A 121 1.72 -0.06 -27.50
CA PRO A 121 1.82 -1.29 -28.28
C PRO A 121 0.53 -2.11 -28.10
N GLY A 122 -0.29 -2.16 -29.15
CA GLY A 122 -1.62 -2.80 -29.15
C GLY A 122 -2.64 -2.16 -30.10
N ALA A 123 -2.19 -1.56 -31.21
CA ALA A 123 -3.05 -0.97 -32.24
C ALA A 123 -3.74 -2.03 -33.12
N SER A 124 -4.38 -3.02 -32.49
CA SER A 124 -5.56 -3.67 -33.03
C SER A 124 -6.65 -3.57 -31.96
N ALA A 125 -7.75 -2.87 -32.28
CA ALA A 125 -8.98 -2.77 -31.49
C ALA A 125 -8.88 -2.08 -30.09
N GLY A 126 -9.10 -0.76 -30.06
CA GLY A 126 -10.10 -0.15 -29.17
C GLY A 126 -9.87 -0.02 -27.65
N ALA A 127 -8.68 -0.28 -27.09
CA ALA A 127 -8.45 -0.10 -25.65
C ALA A 127 -7.27 0.84 -25.34
N ALA A 128 -7.56 2.14 -25.33
CA ALA A 128 -6.68 3.15 -24.76
C ALA A 128 -6.62 2.98 -23.23
N TYR A 129 -5.70 2.15 -22.72
CA TYR A 129 -5.51 1.99 -21.28
C TYR A 129 -4.83 3.22 -20.66
N GLY A 130 -5.53 3.92 -19.76
CA GLY A 130 -4.95 4.95 -18.89
C GLY A 130 -4.99 6.35 -19.49
N SER A 131 -5.96 7.14 -19.05
CA SER A 131 -6.00 8.58 -19.21
C SER A 131 -4.68 9.29 -18.83
N THR A 132 -4.31 10.34 -19.56
CA THR A 132 -3.24 11.27 -19.16
C THR A 132 -3.73 12.16 -18.02
N VAL A 133 -2.91 12.31 -16.98
CA VAL A 133 -3.13 13.26 -15.88
C VAL A 133 -2.01 14.30 -15.97
N HIS A 134 -2.37 15.55 -16.23
CA HIS A 134 -1.42 16.65 -16.49
C HIS A 134 -0.43 16.40 -17.65
N GLY A 135 -0.86 15.67 -18.68
CA GLY A 135 -0.04 15.43 -19.89
C GLY A 135 0.97 14.29 -19.76
N LEU A 136 1.09 13.65 -18.58
CA LEU A 136 1.85 12.42 -18.37
C LEU A 136 0.91 11.22 -18.22
N PRO A 137 1.32 10.01 -18.63
CA PRO A 137 0.57 8.79 -18.33
C PRO A 137 0.49 8.59 -16.81
N ALA A 138 -0.68 8.19 -16.31
CA ALA A 138 -0.89 7.95 -14.88
C ALA A 138 0.15 6.97 -14.28
N ASP A 139 0.63 6.02 -15.10
CA ASP A 139 1.65 5.04 -14.73
C ASP A 139 3.00 5.70 -14.38
N ALA A 140 3.40 6.78 -15.07
CA ALA A 140 4.64 7.50 -14.78
C ALA A 140 4.60 8.20 -13.42
N TRP A 141 3.45 8.75 -13.04
CA TRP A 141 3.24 9.33 -11.71
C TRP A 141 3.35 8.26 -10.62
N THR A 142 2.73 7.10 -10.84
CA THR A 142 2.82 6.01 -9.87
C THR A 142 4.24 5.46 -9.73
N TRP A 143 5.01 5.38 -10.82
CA TRP A 143 6.43 5.04 -10.76
C TRP A 143 7.21 6.04 -9.90
N LEU A 144 6.97 7.34 -10.08
CA LEU A 144 7.60 8.37 -9.27
C LEU A 144 7.24 8.24 -7.77
N PHE A 145 5.98 7.95 -7.44
CA PHE A 145 5.56 7.71 -6.05
C PHE A 145 6.23 6.48 -5.44
N PHE A 146 6.45 5.41 -6.21
CA PHE A 146 7.22 4.25 -5.75
C PHE A 146 8.67 4.63 -5.47
N GLN A 147 9.33 5.36 -6.36
CA GLN A 147 10.73 5.78 -6.14
C GLN A 147 10.86 6.73 -4.95
N ALA A 148 9.97 7.70 -4.81
CA ALA A 148 9.91 8.58 -3.65
C ALA A 148 9.69 7.79 -2.35
N SER A 149 8.82 6.77 -2.39
CA SER A 149 8.57 5.89 -1.24
C SER A 149 9.78 5.05 -0.86
N VAL A 150 10.51 4.48 -1.84
CA VAL A 150 11.75 3.74 -1.59
C VAL A 150 12.79 4.62 -0.90
N LEU A 151 12.99 5.85 -1.40
CA LEU A 151 13.92 6.81 -0.79
C LEU A 151 13.48 7.20 0.63
N ALA A 152 12.19 7.45 0.84
CA ALA A 152 11.66 7.83 2.14
C ALA A 152 11.78 6.68 3.16
N ILE A 153 11.48 5.43 2.75
CA ILE A 153 11.69 4.24 3.59
C ILE A 153 13.18 4.07 3.89
N GLY A 154 14.06 4.31 2.93
CA GLY A 154 15.51 4.30 3.12
C GLY A 154 15.97 5.31 4.18
N ALA A 155 15.51 6.56 4.10
CA ALA A 155 15.81 7.59 5.09
C ALA A 155 15.32 7.21 6.51
N VAL A 156 14.13 6.60 6.60
CA VAL A 156 13.58 6.10 7.86
C VAL A 156 14.39 4.92 8.41
N LEU A 157 14.86 4.02 7.56
CA LEU A 157 15.73 2.91 7.96
C LEU A 157 17.10 3.38 8.45
N VAL A 158 17.70 4.40 7.82
CA VAL A 158 18.97 5.00 8.31
C VAL A 158 18.78 5.59 9.70
N THR A 159 17.64 6.25 9.94
CA THR A 159 17.31 6.84 11.24
C THR A 159 16.70 5.85 12.25
N SER A 160 16.57 4.57 11.89
CA SER A 160 15.90 3.55 12.71
C SER A 160 16.58 3.28 14.07
N HIS A 161 17.90 3.49 14.15
CA HIS A 161 18.66 3.33 15.38
C HIS A 161 18.27 4.37 16.45
N LEU A 162 17.71 5.52 16.05
CA LEU A 162 17.31 6.61 16.95
C LEU A 162 15.90 6.43 17.55
N THR A 163 15.09 5.53 16.98
CA THR A 163 13.66 5.40 17.29
C THR A 163 13.22 4.03 17.74
N THR A 164 14.05 3.02 17.51
CA THR A 164 13.83 1.66 17.97
C THR A 164 13.67 1.61 19.49
N GLY A 165 12.63 0.92 19.97
CA GLY A 165 12.45 0.67 21.40
C GLY A 165 12.03 1.89 22.20
N ARG A 166 11.52 2.95 21.57
CA ARG A 166 10.99 4.15 22.23
C ARG A 166 9.49 4.04 22.52
N ARG A 167 9.01 4.61 23.64
CA ARG A 167 7.57 4.73 23.92
C ARG A 167 6.97 5.75 22.98
N ILE A 168 5.95 5.35 22.24
CA ILE A 168 5.15 6.25 21.40
C ILE A 168 3.98 6.73 22.26
N PRO A 169 3.69 8.04 22.34
CA PRO A 169 2.53 8.52 23.08
C PRO A 169 1.24 7.99 22.44
N THR A 170 0.57 7.07 23.12
CA THR A 170 -0.67 6.41 22.67
C THR A 170 -1.95 7.20 22.98
N GLN A 171 -1.82 8.49 23.29
CA GLN A 171 -2.95 9.31 23.74
C GLN A 171 -3.48 10.25 22.65
N GLY A 172 -4.81 10.42 22.64
CA GLY A 172 -5.53 11.42 21.83
C GLY A 172 -5.36 11.25 20.31
N ALA A 173 -4.94 12.33 19.64
CA ALA A 173 -4.89 12.48 18.19
C ALA A 173 -4.04 11.42 17.47
N HIS A 174 -2.98 10.90 18.12
CA HIS A 174 -2.16 9.84 17.52
C HIS A 174 -2.93 8.53 17.39
N ARG A 175 -3.76 8.19 18.39
CA ARG A 175 -4.56 6.97 18.39
C ARG A 175 -5.71 7.06 17.37
N THR A 176 -6.37 8.20 17.29
CA THR A 176 -7.46 8.41 16.29
C THR A 176 -6.90 8.43 14.87
N ALA A 177 -5.77 9.09 14.63
CA ALA A 177 -5.11 9.08 13.32
C ALA A 177 -4.65 7.69 12.92
N GLY A 178 -4.01 6.93 13.82
CA GLY A 178 -3.57 5.56 13.55
C GLY A 178 -4.73 4.60 13.28
N LEU A 179 -5.80 4.65 14.08
CA LEU A 179 -7.00 3.85 13.86
C LEU A 179 -7.73 4.25 12.57
N GLY A 180 -7.85 5.54 12.30
CA GLY A 180 -8.46 6.06 11.08
C GLY A 180 -7.70 5.64 9.83
N ALA A 181 -6.37 5.73 9.85
CA ALA A 181 -5.52 5.27 8.74
C ALA A 181 -5.64 3.76 8.52
N LEU A 182 -5.64 2.96 9.58
CA LEU A 182 -5.82 1.50 9.49
C LEU A 182 -7.21 1.12 8.97
N PHE A 183 -8.26 1.79 9.46
CA PHE A 183 -9.63 1.56 8.99
C PHE A 183 -9.79 1.93 7.52
N LEU A 184 -9.30 3.10 7.12
CA LEU A 184 -9.35 3.56 5.73
C LEU A 184 -8.58 2.60 4.82
N ALA A 185 -7.35 2.24 5.18
CA ALA A 185 -6.55 1.29 4.42
C ALA A 185 -7.25 -0.06 4.31
N GLY A 186 -7.75 -0.61 5.44
CA GLY A 186 -8.48 -1.88 5.44
C GLY A 186 -9.73 -1.85 4.57
N ALA A 187 -10.54 -0.79 4.64
CA ALA A 187 -11.74 -0.62 3.83
C ALA A 187 -11.41 -0.55 2.33
N VAL A 188 -10.38 0.21 1.95
CA VAL A 188 -9.98 0.36 0.55
C VAL A 188 -9.33 -0.90 0.00
N ILE A 189 -8.54 -1.61 0.81
CA ILE A 189 -7.97 -2.92 0.44
C ILE A 189 -9.10 -3.94 0.23
N ALA A 190 -10.06 -4.01 1.15
CA ALA A 190 -11.22 -4.88 1.04
C ALA A 190 -12.07 -4.55 -0.21
N LEU A 191 -12.33 -3.27 -0.46
CA LEU A 191 -13.03 -2.81 -1.66
C LEU A 191 -12.25 -3.18 -2.93
N SER A 192 -10.95 -2.89 -2.99
CA SER A 192 -10.10 -3.19 -4.15
C SER A 192 -10.07 -4.69 -4.45
N THR A 193 -9.99 -5.51 -3.40
CA THR A 193 -9.98 -6.97 -3.50
C THR A 193 -11.34 -7.50 -3.93
N GLY A 194 -12.43 -6.96 -3.37
CA GLY A 194 -13.80 -7.32 -3.76
C GLY A 194 -14.07 -6.99 -5.23
N VAL A 195 -13.69 -5.81 -5.70
CA VAL A 195 -13.80 -5.41 -7.12
C VAL A 195 -12.99 -6.36 -8.01
N LEU A 196 -11.77 -6.71 -7.59
CA LEU A 196 -10.93 -7.62 -8.35
C LEU A 196 -11.53 -9.03 -8.42
N LEU A 197 -12.06 -9.56 -7.32
CA LEU A 197 -12.74 -10.86 -7.29
C LEU A 197 -13.99 -10.85 -8.19
N LEU A 198 -14.79 -9.79 -8.13
CA LEU A 198 -15.97 -9.62 -8.99
C LEU A 198 -15.62 -9.58 -10.48
N GLN A 199 -14.48 -8.96 -10.83
CA GLN A 199 -14.02 -8.84 -12.22
C GLN A 199 -13.29 -10.08 -12.74
N ALA A 200 -12.44 -10.72 -11.93
CA ALA A 200 -11.69 -11.91 -12.33
C ALA A 200 -12.53 -13.19 -12.30
N GLY A 201 -13.60 -13.24 -11.49
CA GLY A 201 -14.30 -14.51 -11.22
C GLY A 201 -13.46 -15.45 -10.34
N LEU A 202 -13.85 -16.72 -10.27
CA LEU A 202 -13.03 -17.80 -9.67
C LEU A 202 -11.86 -18.23 -10.58
N HIS A 203 -11.60 -17.50 -11.67
CA HIS A 203 -10.52 -17.80 -12.59
C HIS A 203 -9.20 -17.19 -12.08
N ALA A 204 -8.14 -18.01 -12.04
CA ALA A 204 -6.80 -17.59 -11.60
C ALA A 204 -6.13 -16.58 -12.56
N VAL A 205 -6.70 -16.36 -13.74
CA VAL A 205 -6.24 -15.43 -14.78
C VAL A 205 -7.45 -14.64 -15.27
N LEU A 206 -7.31 -13.32 -15.43
CA LEU A 206 -8.37 -12.49 -16.02
C LEU A 206 -8.72 -13.05 -17.41
N PRO A 207 -9.97 -13.45 -17.66
CA PRO A 207 -10.45 -13.65 -19.02
C PRO A 207 -10.33 -12.30 -19.77
N GLY A 208 -10.08 -12.37 -21.09
CA GLY A 208 -10.01 -11.18 -21.95
C GLY A 208 -11.28 -10.31 -21.89
N PRO A 209 -11.25 -9.15 -22.57
CA PRO A 209 -12.25 -8.10 -22.42
C PRO A 209 -13.66 -8.65 -22.62
N SER A 210 -14.42 -8.72 -21.53
CA SER A 210 -15.80 -9.18 -21.52
C SER A 210 -16.68 -8.07 -20.93
N ALA A 211 -17.81 -7.81 -21.58
CA ALA A 211 -18.76 -6.75 -21.20
C ALA A 211 -19.59 -7.07 -19.94
N HIS A 212 -19.27 -8.15 -19.23
CA HIS A 212 -20.07 -8.72 -18.13
C HIS A 212 -19.19 -9.10 -16.95
N TYR A 213 -19.74 -9.09 -15.73
CA TYR A 213 -19.05 -9.58 -14.52
C TYR A 213 -19.12 -11.11 -14.44
N PRO A 214 -18.03 -11.85 -14.72
CA PRO A 214 -18.06 -13.30 -14.85
C PRO A 214 -18.43 -14.00 -13.52
N LEU A 215 -18.20 -13.37 -12.36
CA LEU A 215 -18.57 -13.94 -11.07
C LEU A 215 -20.09 -13.94 -10.83
N LEU A 216 -20.78 -12.86 -11.17
CA LEU A 216 -22.23 -12.73 -11.03
C LEU A 216 -22.99 -13.63 -12.03
N HIS A 217 -22.44 -13.78 -13.24
CA HIS A 217 -22.95 -14.73 -14.24
C HIS A 217 -22.68 -16.19 -13.84
N GLY A 218 -21.47 -16.48 -13.35
CA GLY A 218 -21.08 -17.82 -12.91
C GLY A 218 -21.89 -18.30 -11.69
N LEU A 219 -22.35 -17.39 -10.84
CA LEU A 219 -23.26 -17.68 -9.72
C LEU A 219 -24.76 -17.62 -10.11
N GLY A 220 -25.10 -17.33 -11.36
CA GLY A 220 -26.49 -17.29 -11.84
C GLY A 220 -27.36 -16.18 -11.25
N LEU A 221 -26.75 -15.13 -10.69
CA LEU A 221 -27.45 -14.02 -10.02
C LEU A 221 -27.90 -12.90 -10.99
N LEU A 222 -27.28 -12.82 -12.17
CA LEU A 222 -27.70 -11.96 -13.28
C LEU A 222 -27.74 -12.82 -14.55
N ARG A 223 -28.87 -12.76 -15.26
CA ARG A 223 -29.14 -13.47 -16.52
C ARG A 223 -28.75 -12.61 -17.71
#